data_AF-A0A1W9PIX5-F1
#
_entry.id   AF-A0A1W9PIX5-F1
#
_cell.length_a   1.000
_cell.length_b   1.000
_cell.length_c   1.000
_cell.angle_alpha   90.00
_cell.angle_beta   90.00
_cell.angle_gamma   90.00
#
_symmetry.space_group_name_H-M   'P 1'
#
loop_
_entity.id
_entity.type
_entity.pdbx_description
1 polymer ?
#
loop_
_entity_poly.entity_id
_entity_poly.type
_entity_poly.pdbx_seq_one_letter_code
_entity_poly.pdbx_strand_id
1 'polypeptide(L)'
;CSKFILMNSEGIPTACERDVFSLFTMFIFKYLSDLPSFISDPVINTSENTVIHIHCVAPIKFDGEEMYPYIIRSHAEDGKGVSLEVKYNRFGKVITTANLVDGGKMVAFLGELINVPQINRGCRTKIEQKVRNARSILYGWHGSKEVSPFGLHRVVAVGDWIDELEEISRLLGLDFEYEGRRWHHEL
;
A
#
# COMPACT_ATOMS: atom_id res chain seq x y z
N CYS A 1 3.05 -17.34 -0.88
CA CYS A 1 3.46 -15.93 -1.10
C CYS A 1 4.44 -15.80 -2.26
N SER A 2 5.50 -16.63 -2.35
CA SER A 2 6.52 -16.56 -3.41
C SER A 2 6.00 -16.38 -4.84
N LYS A 3 4.98 -17.13 -5.27
CA LYS A 3 4.36 -16.96 -6.60
C LYS A 3 3.83 -15.54 -6.82
N PHE A 4 3.11 -14.98 -5.85
CA PHE A 4 2.53 -13.64 -5.96
C PHE A 4 3.62 -12.57 -5.97
N ILE A 5 4.69 -12.77 -5.18
CA ILE A 5 5.85 -11.89 -5.21
C ILE A 5 6.48 -11.85 -6.60
N LEU A 6 6.72 -13.01 -7.23
CA LEU A 6 7.29 -13.08 -8.57
C LEU A 6 6.37 -12.44 -9.61
N MET A 7 5.07 -12.76 -9.58
CA MET A 7 4.08 -12.16 -10.47
C MET A 7 4.02 -10.64 -10.33
N ASN A 8 3.94 -10.12 -9.10
CA ASN A 8 3.97 -8.67 -8.87
C ASN A 8 5.30 -8.06 -9.37
N SER A 9 6.43 -8.76 -9.20
CA SER A 9 7.74 -8.30 -9.68
C SER A 9 7.89 -8.30 -11.20
N GLU A 10 7.08 -9.09 -11.89
CA GLU A 10 6.98 -9.17 -13.35
C GLU A 10 5.86 -8.26 -13.91
N GLY A 11 5.26 -7.41 -13.06
CA GLY A 11 4.19 -6.50 -13.47
C GLY A 11 2.85 -7.20 -13.71
N ILE A 12 2.62 -8.38 -13.11
CA ILE A 12 1.34 -9.09 -13.12
C ILE A 12 0.67 -8.91 -11.75
N PRO A 13 -0.34 -8.05 -11.62
CA PRO A 13 -1.00 -7.77 -10.35
C PRO A 13 -1.58 -9.02 -9.69
N THR A 14 -1.21 -9.26 -8.44
CA THR A 14 -1.74 -10.30 -7.58
C THR A 14 -1.87 -9.80 -6.15
N ALA A 15 -3.09 -9.88 -5.61
CA ALA A 15 -3.40 -9.50 -4.23
C ALA A 15 -3.51 -10.75 -3.35
N CYS A 16 -3.19 -10.59 -2.06
CA CYS A 16 -3.41 -11.64 -1.08
C CYS A 16 -4.88 -11.67 -0.63
N GLU A 17 -5.23 -12.66 0.20
CA GLU A 17 -6.47 -12.66 1.00
C GLU A 17 -7.80 -12.55 0.23
N ARG A 18 -7.75 -12.82 -1.08
CA ARG A 18 -8.89 -12.63 -2.00
C ARG A 18 -9.39 -11.18 -2.03
N ASP A 19 -8.51 -10.22 -1.75
CA ASP A 19 -8.84 -8.80 -1.80
C ASP A 19 -8.95 -8.34 -3.26
N VAL A 20 -10.18 -8.37 -3.77
CA VAL A 20 -10.49 -7.97 -5.14
C VAL A 20 -10.35 -6.46 -5.35
N PHE A 21 -10.60 -5.63 -4.33
CA PHE A 21 -10.50 -4.18 -4.48
C PHE A 21 -9.04 -3.74 -4.53
N SER A 22 -8.19 -4.28 -3.65
CA SER A 22 -6.74 -4.09 -3.74
C SER A 22 -6.20 -4.62 -5.08
N LEU A 23 -6.70 -5.76 -5.57
CA LEU A 23 -6.31 -6.25 -6.90
C LEU A 23 -6.68 -5.25 -8.03
N PHE A 24 -7.89 -4.70 -8.02
CA PHE A 24 -8.30 -3.67 -8.99
C PHE A 24 -7.43 -2.42 -8.90
N THR A 25 -7.14 -1.94 -7.69
CA THR A 25 -6.23 -0.80 -7.50
C THR A 25 -4.82 -1.11 -7.98
N MET A 26 -4.31 -2.32 -7.78
CA MET A 26 -3.02 -2.74 -8.35
C MET A 26 -3.03 -2.75 -9.89
N PHE A 27 -4.15 -3.11 -10.52
CA PHE A 27 -4.32 -2.96 -11.97
C PHE A 27 -4.32 -1.49 -12.41
N ILE A 28 -5.00 -0.61 -11.67
CA ILE A 28 -4.95 0.84 -11.94
C ILE A 28 -3.51 1.33 -11.90
N PHE A 29 -2.76 1.05 -10.83
CA PHE A 29 -1.36 1.45 -10.74
C PHE A 29 -0.50 0.87 -11.86
N LYS A 30 -0.72 -0.39 -12.25
CA LYS A 30 -0.02 -0.97 -13.41
C LYS A 30 -0.21 -0.11 -14.67
N TYR A 31 -1.43 0.31 -14.98
CA TYR A 31 -1.70 1.09 -16.19
C TYR A 31 -1.28 2.56 -16.08
N LEU A 32 -1.24 3.13 -14.86
CA LEU A 32 -0.75 4.49 -14.64
C LEU A 32 0.77 4.59 -14.68
N SER A 33 1.47 3.62 -14.08
CA SER A 33 2.90 3.72 -13.79
C SER A 33 3.79 2.76 -14.59
N ASP A 34 3.24 1.65 -15.08
CA ASP A 34 3.98 0.46 -15.52
C ASP A 34 4.96 -0.12 -14.45
N LEU A 35 4.79 0.29 -13.19
CA LEU A 35 5.57 -0.18 -12.05
C LEU A 35 4.78 -1.19 -11.19
N PRO A 36 5.48 -2.12 -10.51
CA PRO A 36 4.85 -2.95 -9.50
C PRO A 36 4.26 -2.17 -8.33
N SER A 37 3.16 -2.69 -7.79
CA SER A 37 2.56 -2.26 -6.53
C SER A 37 2.32 -3.46 -5.62
N PHE A 38 1.97 -3.22 -4.36
CA PHE A 38 1.54 -4.31 -3.48
C PHE A 38 0.54 -3.85 -2.44
N ILE A 39 -0.32 -4.80 -2.05
CA ILE A 39 -1.27 -4.65 -0.96
C ILE A 39 -0.55 -4.45 0.39
N SER A 40 -1.16 -3.69 1.29
CA SER A 40 -0.60 -3.22 2.55
C SER A 40 -1.61 -3.40 3.67
N ASP A 41 -1.17 -4.02 4.76
CA ASP A 41 -1.69 -3.84 6.11
C ASP A 41 -1.08 -2.59 6.74
N PRO A 42 -1.85 -1.51 6.95
CA PRO A 42 -1.31 -0.27 7.47
C PRO A 42 -1.29 -0.25 9.00
N VAL A 43 -0.19 0.20 9.58
CA VAL A 43 -0.07 0.55 11.00
C VAL A 43 0.22 2.04 11.09
N ILE A 44 -0.73 2.80 11.63
CA ILE A 44 -0.67 4.26 11.64
C ILE A 44 0.00 4.75 12.94
N ASN A 45 1.06 5.53 12.81
CA ASN A 45 1.78 6.15 13.91
C ASN A 45 1.55 7.68 13.91
N THR A 46 0.67 8.14 14.79
CA THR A 46 0.32 9.56 14.87
C THR A 46 1.35 10.43 15.59
N SER A 47 2.28 9.86 16.37
CA SER A 47 3.34 10.67 17.01
C SER A 47 4.40 11.09 16.00
N GLU A 48 4.75 10.16 15.09
CA GLU A 48 5.77 10.39 14.08
C GLU A 48 5.20 10.84 12.73
N ASN A 49 3.88 10.90 12.58
CA ASN A 49 3.24 11.10 11.28
C ASN A 49 3.73 10.10 10.22
N THR A 50 3.71 8.81 10.56
CA THR A 50 4.11 7.75 9.65
C THR A 50 3.01 6.69 9.52
N VAL A 51 3.04 5.96 8.40
CA VAL A 51 2.27 4.74 8.19
C VAL A 51 3.25 3.63 7.85
N ILE A 52 3.20 2.53 8.60
CA ILE A 52 3.98 1.33 8.29
C ILE A 52 3.09 0.42 7.45
N HIS A 53 3.53 0.10 6.24
CA HIS A 53 2.87 -0.83 5.33
C HIS A 53 3.52 -2.19 5.46
N ILE A 54 2.71 -3.23 5.68
CA ILE A 54 3.19 -4.59 5.97
C ILE A 54 2.50 -5.56 5.03
N HIS A 55 3.23 -6.48 4.40
CA HIS A 55 2.61 -7.63 3.71
C HIS A 55 3.61 -8.74 3.31
N CYS A 56 3.11 -9.93 2.98
CA CYS A 56 3.87 -11.05 2.41
C CYS A 56 4.08 -11.06 0.89
N VAL A 57 3.45 -10.17 0.10
CA VAL A 57 3.43 -10.29 -1.38
C VAL A 57 4.13 -9.15 -2.11
N ALA A 58 4.96 -8.41 -1.39
CA ALA A 58 5.67 -7.24 -1.91
C ALA A 58 6.70 -7.63 -3.00
N PRO A 59 6.74 -6.92 -4.15
CA PRO A 59 7.60 -7.24 -5.29
C PRO A 59 9.08 -6.96 -5.01
N ILE A 60 9.99 -7.73 -5.62
CA ILE A 60 11.44 -7.50 -5.49
C ILE A 60 11.96 -6.41 -6.44
N LYS A 61 11.15 -5.92 -7.38
CA LYS A 61 11.47 -4.82 -8.32
C LYS A 61 10.47 -3.65 -8.19
N PHE A 62 10.31 -3.14 -6.98
CA PHE A 62 9.20 -2.23 -6.63
C PHE A 62 9.20 -0.89 -7.38
N ASP A 63 10.37 -0.35 -7.71
CA ASP A 63 10.53 0.91 -8.44
C ASP A 63 10.89 0.70 -9.93
N GLY A 64 10.75 -0.53 -10.45
CA GLY A 64 11.07 -0.88 -11.84
C GLY A 64 12.56 -0.90 -12.19
N GLU A 65 13.45 -0.60 -11.24
CA GLU A 65 14.89 -0.62 -11.43
C GLU A 65 15.46 -2.03 -11.13
N GLU A 66 16.64 -2.09 -10.49
CA GLU A 66 17.26 -3.35 -10.06
C GLU A 66 16.52 -3.98 -8.89
N MET A 67 16.70 -5.30 -8.75
CA MET A 67 16.15 -6.09 -7.66
C MET A 67 16.62 -5.57 -6.29
N TYR A 68 15.67 -5.35 -5.39
CA TYR A 68 15.96 -5.04 -3.99
C TYR A 68 16.52 -6.27 -3.25
N PRO A 69 17.41 -6.07 -2.27
CA PRO A 69 17.82 -7.16 -1.37
C PRO A 69 16.61 -7.75 -0.63
N TYR A 70 16.62 -9.05 -0.36
CA TYR A 70 15.57 -9.70 0.41
C TYR A 70 16.09 -10.88 1.22
N ILE A 71 15.30 -11.28 2.22
CA ILE A 71 15.53 -12.48 3.02
C ILE A 71 14.41 -13.48 2.73
N ILE A 72 14.76 -14.74 2.51
CA ILE A 72 13.77 -15.83 2.37
C ILE A 72 13.27 -16.21 3.76
N ARG A 73 11.95 -16.21 3.95
CA ARG A 73 11.27 -16.51 5.22
C ARG A 73 10.06 -17.43 4.96
N SER A 74 9.48 -18.00 6.01
CA SER A 74 8.13 -18.55 5.93
C SER A 74 7.09 -17.44 5.91
N HIS A 75 5.81 -17.72 5.67
CA HIS A 75 4.74 -16.75 5.95
C HIS A 75 4.65 -16.46 7.47
N ALA A 76 4.29 -15.24 7.89
CA ALA A 76 4.42 -14.83 9.29
C ALA A 76 3.29 -15.34 10.17
N GLU A 77 2.09 -15.39 9.60
CA GLU A 77 0.83 -15.63 10.31
C GLU A 77 0.63 -17.12 10.61
N ASP A 78 1.05 -18.01 9.70
CA ASP A 78 0.88 -19.47 9.84
C ASP A 78 2.20 -20.25 9.89
N GLY A 79 3.34 -19.59 9.66
CA GLY A 79 4.66 -20.20 9.65
C GLY A 79 4.92 -21.14 8.47
N LYS A 80 4.07 -21.16 7.44
CA LYS A 80 4.14 -22.12 6.33
C LYS A 80 4.64 -21.48 5.03
N GLY A 81 5.00 -22.34 4.08
CA GLY A 81 5.38 -21.96 2.73
C GLY A 81 6.60 -21.04 2.66
N VAL A 82 6.77 -20.36 1.52
CA VAL A 82 7.86 -19.42 1.27
C VAL A 82 7.30 -18.02 1.00
N SER A 83 7.85 -17.04 1.70
CA SER A 83 7.64 -15.60 1.57
C SER A 83 8.98 -14.89 1.54
N LEU A 84 9.00 -13.66 1.05
CA LEU A 84 10.19 -12.82 1.11
C LEU A 84 9.96 -11.66 2.07
N GLU A 85 11.06 -11.21 2.68
CA GLU A 85 11.16 -9.97 3.42
C GLU A 85 12.06 -9.04 2.62
N VAL A 86 11.44 -8.22 1.77
CA VAL A 86 12.14 -7.32 0.85
C VAL A 86 12.62 -6.09 1.60
N LYS A 87 13.86 -5.67 1.30
CA LYS A 87 14.54 -4.55 1.95
C LYS A 87 14.55 -3.36 0.99
N TYR A 88 13.47 -2.58 1.01
CA TYR A 88 13.35 -1.36 0.22
C TYR A 88 14.25 -0.23 0.75
N ASN A 89 15.55 -0.40 0.61
CA ASN A 89 16.61 0.44 1.20
C ASN A 89 16.96 1.69 0.37
N ARG A 90 16.10 2.08 -0.59
CA ARG A 90 16.24 3.28 -1.41
C ARG A 90 15.26 4.34 -0.91
N PHE A 91 15.66 4.99 0.18
CA PHE A 91 14.85 5.99 0.89
C PHE A 91 14.70 7.29 0.08
N GLY A 92 13.74 8.12 0.46
CA GLY A 92 13.46 9.40 -0.21
C GLY A 92 12.51 9.28 -1.41
N LYS A 93 12.16 8.06 -1.82
CA LYS A 93 11.20 7.84 -2.91
C LYS A 93 9.81 8.28 -2.45
N VAL A 94 9.15 9.06 -3.30
CA VAL A 94 7.73 9.36 -3.16
C VAL A 94 6.93 8.09 -3.40
N ILE A 95 5.96 7.82 -2.53
CA ILE A 95 5.05 6.69 -2.63
C ILE A 95 3.61 7.15 -2.45
N THR A 96 2.76 6.67 -3.35
CA THR A 96 1.31 6.83 -3.26
C THR A 96 0.72 5.57 -2.66
N THR A 97 -0.14 5.76 -1.65
CA THR A 97 -0.95 4.70 -1.06
C THR A 97 -2.40 4.95 -1.43
N ALA A 98 -3.09 3.99 -2.05
CA ALA A 98 -4.47 4.15 -2.47
C ALA A 98 -5.26 2.83 -2.39
N ASN A 99 -6.59 2.90 -2.39
CA ASN A 99 -7.45 1.73 -2.62
C ASN A 99 -8.86 2.12 -3.03
N LEU A 100 -9.54 1.21 -3.74
CA LEU A 100 -10.99 1.24 -3.84
C LEU A 100 -11.58 0.72 -2.51
N VAL A 101 -12.46 1.50 -1.90
CA VAL A 101 -13.18 1.13 -0.67
C VAL A 101 -14.68 1.12 -0.94
N ASP A 102 -15.37 0.18 -0.28
CA ASP A 102 -16.82 -0.01 -0.32
C ASP A 102 -17.43 -0.09 -1.74
N GLY A 103 -16.60 -0.39 -2.75
CA GLY A 103 -16.98 -0.53 -4.16
C GLY A 103 -17.30 0.77 -4.92
N GLY A 104 -17.18 1.95 -4.28
CA GLY A 104 -17.62 3.22 -4.87
C GLY A 104 -16.70 4.42 -4.65
N LYS A 105 -15.65 4.30 -3.84
CA LYS A 105 -14.75 5.40 -3.52
C LYS A 105 -13.28 5.00 -3.66
N MET A 106 -12.48 5.78 -4.37
CA MET A 106 -11.03 5.73 -4.33
C MET A 106 -10.52 6.62 -3.20
N VAL A 107 -9.82 6.03 -2.25
CA VAL A 107 -9.09 6.78 -1.21
C VAL A 107 -7.60 6.76 -1.52
N ALA A 108 -6.90 7.87 -1.30
CA ALA A 108 -5.47 7.96 -1.56
C ALA A 108 -4.74 8.93 -0.63
N PHE A 109 -3.46 8.69 -0.37
CA PHE A 109 -2.56 9.65 0.26
C PHE A 109 -1.12 9.47 -0.23
N LEU A 110 -0.35 10.54 -0.15
CA LEU A 110 1.04 10.60 -0.59
C LEU A 110 1.99 10.67 0.61
N GLY A 111 3.22 10.22 0.41
CA GLY A 111 4.29 10.35 1.39
C GLY A 111 5.63 9.90 0.85
N GLU A 112 6.60 9.82 1.74
CA GLU A 112 7.98 9.48 1.43
C GLU A 112 8.38 8.18 2.12
N LEU A 113 9.05 7.28 1.40
CA LEU A 113 9.66 6.09 1.98
C LEU A 113 10.87 6.49 2.83
N ILE A 114 10.74 6.39 4.16
CA ILE A 114 11.77 6.85 5.09
C ILE A 114 12.51 5.72 5.81
N ASN A 115 11.94 4.53 5.89
CA ASN A 115 12.50 3.45 6.69
C ASN A 115 11.96 2.06 6.29
N VAL A 116 12.67 0.99 6.69
CA VAL A 116 12.28 -0.42 6.56
C VAL A 116 12.36 -1.05 7.95
N PRO A 117 11.25 -1.11 8.72
CA PRO A 117 11.27 -1.67 10.07
C PRO A 117 11.75 -3.12 10.13
N GLN A 118 12.70 -3.42 11.04
CA GLN A 118 13.31 -4.75 11.21
C GLN A 118 12.68 -5.55 12.36
N ILE A 119 11.41 -5.28 12.68
CA ILE A 119 10.71 -5.96 13.78
C ILE A 119 10.06 -7.26 13.28
N ASN A 120 10.20 -8.34 14.06
CA ASN A 120 9.55 -9.62 13.80
C ASN A 120 8.09 -9.63 14.33
N ARG A 121 7.30 -8.64 13.92
CA ARG A 121 5.85 -8.50 14.19
C ARG A 121 5.12 -8.12 12.90
N GLY A 122 3.89 -8.59 12.74
CA GLY A 122 3.18 -8.50 11.45
C GLY A 122 3.85 -9.32 10.36
N CYS A 123 3.33 -9.22 9.14
CA CYS A 123 3.84 -9.95 7.99
C CYS A 123 5.27 -9.53 7.59
N ARG A 124 5.80 -10.07 6.49
CA ARG A 124 7.24 -10.06 6.20
C ARG A 124 7.80 -8.71 5.79
N THR A 125 7.48 -8.24 4.59
CA THR A 125 8.01 -6.98 4.06
C THR A 125 7.34 -5.81 4.75
N LYS A 126 8.14 -4.82 5.13
CA LYS A 126 7.68 -3.61 5.83
C LYS A 126 8.34 -2.38 5.23
N ILE A 127 7.56 -1.34 5.03
CA ILE A 127 8.05 -0.01 4.72
C ILE A 127 7.36 1.01 5.61
N GLU A 128 8.06 2.09 5.94
CA GLU A 128 7.51 3.21 6.66
C GLU A 128 7.44 4.43 5.75
N GLN A 129 6.20 4.90 5.56
CA GLN A 129 5.86 6.09 4.80
C GLN A 129 5.72 7.28 5.75
N LYS A 130 6.51 8.34 5.55
CA LYS A 130 6.25 9.63 6.18
C LYS A 130 5.08 10.28 5.47
N VAL A 131 4.04 10.63 6.22
CA VAL A 131 2.80 11.23 5.70
C VAL A 131 2.61 12.62 6.28
N ARG A 132 1.78 13.44 5.62
CA ARG A 132 1.51 14.80 6.07
C ARG A 132 0.75 14.87 7.40
N ASN A 133 -0.25 14.01 7.58
CA ASN A 133 -1.12 14.03 8.75
C ASN A 133 -1.68 12.62 9.04
N ALA A 134 -0.92 11.82 9.79
CA ALA A 134 -1.31 10.46 10.15
C ALA A 134 -2.57 10.42 11.03
N ARG A 135 -2.82 11.47 11.83
CA ARG A 135 -4.03 11.58 12.65
C ARG A 135 -5.28 11.71 11.79
N SER A 136 -5.22 12.51 10.72
CA SER A 136 -6.31 12.61 9.76
C SER A 136 -6.57 11.29 9.04
N ILE A 137 -5.50 10.60 8.64
CA ILE A 137 -5.60 9.27 8.02
C ILE A 137 -6.27 8.28 8.99
N LEU A 138 -5.86 8.23 10.26
CA LEU A 138 -6.41 7.32 11.26
C LEU A 138 -7.91 7.53 11.51
N TYR A 139 -8.34 8.77 11.76
CA TYR A 139 -9.74 9.04 12.08
C TYR A 139 -10.65 9.11 10.85
N GLY A 140 -10.09 9.37 9.67
CA GLY A 140 -10.79 9.30 8.39
C GLY A 140 -10.72 7.91 7.73
N TRP A 141 -10.14 6.91 8.40
CA TRP A 141 -9.92 5.61 7.80
C TRP A 141 -11.25 4.93 7.46
N HIS A 142 -11.47 4.71 6.16
CA HIS A 142 -12.68 4.06 5.67
C HIS A 142 -12.66 2.56 5.99
N GLY A 143 -13.78 2.04 6.50
CA GLY A 143 -14.00 0.63 6.76
C GLY A 143 -15.17 0.41 7.71
N SER A 144 -16.25 -0.24 7.25
CA SER A 144 -17.37 -0.61 8.13
C SER A 144 -17.07 -1.93 8.86
N LYS A 145 -17.79 -2.19 9.97
CA LYS A 145 -17.78 -3.50 10.66
C LYS A 145 -18.17 -4.68 9.74
N GLU A 146 -18.80 -4.39 8.61
CA GLU A 146 -19.29 -5.37 7.64
C GLU A 146 -18.27 -5.61 6.50
N VAL A 147 -17.28 -4.72 6.30
CA VAL A 147 -16.31 -4.75 5.18
C VAL A 147 -14.91 -5.19 5.66
N SER A 148 -14.90 -6.04 6.69
CA SER A 148 -13.73 -6.46 7.47
C SER A 148 -12.59 -7.23 6.75
N PRO A 149 -12.60 -7.46 5.41
CA PRO A 149 -11.36 -7.75 4.69
C PRO A 149 -10.97 -6.73 3.60
N PHE A 150 -11.85 -5.79 3.20
CA PHE A 150 -11.58 -4.90 2.05
C PHE A 150 -11.41 -3.41 2.42
N GLY A 151 -11.86 -2.99 3.61
CA GLY A 151 -11.67 -1.60 4.08
C GLY A 151 -10.31 -1.38 4.76
N LEU A 152 -9.70 -2.45 5.28
CA LEU A 152 -8.41 -2.39 5.97
C LEU A 152 -7.26 -2.11 5.02
N HIS A 153 -7.18 -2.83 3.91
CA HIS A 153 -6.00 -2.77 3.06
C HIS A 153 -5.89 -1.47 2.28
N ARG A 154 -4.65 -1.15 1.94
CA ARG A 154 -4.33 -0.22 0.86
C ARG A 154 -3.37 -0.88 -0.13
N VAL A 155 -3.08 -0.20 -1.22
CA VAL A 155 -2.06 -0.58 -2.19
C VAL A 155 -1.01 0.52 -2.23
N VAL A 156 0.27 0.15 -2.16
CA VAL A 156 1.38 1.10 -2.25
C VAL A 156 2.05 0.97 -3.61
N ALA A 157 2.33 2.12 -4.23
CA ALA A 157 3.07 2.24 -5.48
C ALA A 157 4.10 3.38 -5.39
N VAL A 158 5.22 3.25 -6.11
CA VAL A 158 6.23 4.30 -6.23
C VAL A 158 5.74 5.38 -7.18
N GLY A 159 5.95 6.65 -6.81
CA GLY A 159 5.52 7.83 -7.58
C GLY A 159 4.42 8.64 -6.91
N ASP A 160 4.18 9.83 -7.45
CA ASP A 160 3.03 10.65 -7.14
C ASP A 160 1.98 10.41 -8.23
N TRP A 161 0.83 9.86 -7.83
CA TRP A 161 -0.25 9.49 -8.74
C TRP A 161 -1.58 10.10 -8.31
N ILE A 162 -1.56 11.12 -7.46
CA ILE A 162 -2.79 11.66 -6.85
C ILE A 162 -3.72 12.27 -7.89
N ASP A 163 -3.17 13.05 -8.83
CA ASP A 163 -3.95 13.71 -9.86
C ASP A 163 -4.55 12.68 -10.83
N GLU A 164 -3.76 11.69 -11.26
CA GLU A 164 -4.22 10.60 -12.13
C GLU A 164 -5.27 9.72 -11.45
N LEU A 165 -5.13 9.46 -10.15
CA LEU A 165 -6.13 8.73 -9.38
C LEU A 165 -7.43 9.52 -9.24
N GLU A 166 -7.37 10.84 -9.10
CA GLU A 166 -8.56 11.69 -9.11
C GLU A 166 -9.26 11.67 -10.48
N GLU A 167 -8.49 11.78 -11.57
CA GLU A 167 -9.01 11.75 -12.93
C GLU A 167 -9.66 10.41 -13.28
N ILE A 168 -8.98 9.29 -13.00
CA ILE A 168 -9.53 7.96 -13.29
C ILE A 168 -10.78 7.68 -12.44
N SER A 169 -10.84 8.18 -11.21
CA SER A 169 -12.02 8.05 -10.37
C SER A 169 -13.23 8.75 -11.01
N ARG A 170 -13.05 9.96 -11.54
CA ARG A 170 -14.11 10.67 -12.28
C ARG A 170 -14.56 9.90 -13.52
N LEU A 171 -13.64 9.32 -14.28
CA LEU A 171 -13.97 8.53 -15.48
C LEU A 171 -14.74 7.25 -15.16
N LEU A 172 -14.44 6.63 -14.02
CA LEU A 172 -15.08 5.40 -13.55
C LEU A 172 -16.37 5.67 -12.75
N GLY A 173 -16.74 6.94 -12.53
CA GLY A 173 -17.90 7.31 -11.71
C GLY A 173 -17.73 6.98 -10.22
N LEU A 174 -16.48 6.99 -9.73
CA LEU A 174 -16.11 6.78 -8.34
C LEU A 174 -15.93 8.13 -7.62
N ASP A 175 -16.24 8.16 -6.34
CA ASP A 175 -15.81 9.25 -5.47
C ASP A 175 -14.29 9.20 -5.28
N PHE A 176 -13.64 10.36 -5.18
CA PHE A 176 -12.22 10.45 -4.83
C PHE A 176 -12.04 11.19 -3.51
N GLU A 177 -11.22 10.63 -2.62
CA GLU A 177 -10.87 11.26 -1.36
C GLU A 177 -9.37 11.17 -1.09
N TYR A 178 -8.76 12.33 -0.89
CA TYR A 178 -7.39 12.38 -0.37
C TYR A 178 -7.43 12.29 1.16
N GLU A 179 -6.92 11.19 1.72
CA GLU A 179 -6.77 10.96 3.15
C GLU A 179 -5.56 11.77 3.68
N GLY A 180 -5.62 12.28 4.92
CA GLY A 180 -4.48 13.04 5.48
C GLY A 180 -4.49 14.54 5.15
N ARG A 181 -5.67 15.13 4.89
CA ARG A 181 -5.85 16.59 4.82
C ARG A 181 -5.68 17.25 6.19
N ARG A 182 -5.48 18.57 6.22
CA ARG A 182 -5.65 19.33 7.48
C ARG A 182 -7.14 19.31 7.83
N TRP A 183 -7.45 19.06 9.10
CA TRP A 183 -8.81 19.18 9.61
C TRP A 183 -9.22 20.66 9.55
N HIS A 184 -10.38 20.98 8.97
CA HIS A 184 -10.91 22.35 8.92
C HIS A 184 -11.60 22.80 10.22
N HIS A 185 -11.43 22.07 11.33
CA HIS A 185 -11.90 22.49 12.63
C HIS A 185 -10.72 22.92 13.52
N GLU A 186 -10.16 24.08 13.18
CA GLU A 186 -9.70 24.99 14.23
C GLU A 186 -10.95 25.75 14.69
N LEU A 187 -11.40 25.44 15.91
CA LEU A 187 -12.38 26.24 16.66
C LEU A 187 -11.67 27.47 17.25
#